data_AF-A0A7H0LL59-F1
#
_entry.id   AF-A0A7H0LL59-F1
#
_cell.length_a   1.000
_cell.length_b   1.000
_cell.length_c   1.000
_cell.angle_alpha   90.00
_cell.angle_beta   90.00
_cell.angle_gamma   90.00
#
_symmetry.space_group_name_H-M   'P 1'
#
loop_
_entity.id
_entity.type
_entity.pdbx_description
1 polymer ?
#
loop_
_entity_poly.entity_id
_entity_poly.type
_entity_poly.pdbx_seq_one_letter_code
_entity_poly.pdbx_strand_id
1 'polypeptide(L)'
;MAKFSEQMQAIFDRYTEEVSSDPVSLDEVAIWAIDRGLYRPAPRDIVKIFRDALADSLRQEKRVDAKGRKYRAKHSMRTWVKGQQLSLWADIDTAPRSFLEKSFSQRRKAIADDCFQIKQDVDHFNDEHLDEEAIQMVIDFTEDVAEMEAASQQDSGDEEAA
;
A
#
# COMPACT_ATOMS: atom_id res chain seq x y z
N MET A 1 5.83 -28.17 -3.12
CA MET A 1 5.03 -27.54 -2.05
C MET A 1 4.16 -26.50 -2.72
N ALA A 2 2.87 -26.46 -2.41
CA ALA A 2 2.01 -25.38 -2.86
C ALA A 2 2.54 -24.04 -2.34
N LYS A 3 2.37 -22.95 -3.11
CA LYS A 3 2.69 -21.61 -2.63
C LYS A 3 1.83 -21.29 -1.41
N PHE A 4 2.33 -20.43 -0.53
CA PHE A 4 1.58 -20.04 0.68
C PHE A 4 0.16 -19.53 0.34
N SER A 5 0.02 -18.76 -0.76
CA SER A 5 -1.29 -18.29 -1.24
C SER A 5 -2.23 -19.43 -1.63
N GLU A 6 -1.73 -20.44 -2.33
CA GLU A 6 -2.51 -21.62 -2.75
C GLU A 6 -2.93 -22.45 -1.52
N GLN A 7 -2.09 -22.52 -0.49
CA GLN A 7 -2.46 -23.16 0.78
C GLN A 7 -3.57 -22.40 1.50
N MET A 8 -3.53 -21.06 1.53
CA MET A 8 -4.59 -20.27 2.18
C MET A 8 -5.92 -20.39 1.42
N GLN A 9 -5.88 -20.36 0.08
CA GLN A 9 -7.06 -20.59 -0.76
C GLN A 9 -7.67 -21.97 -0.49
N ALA A 10 -6.85 -23.03 -0.47
CA ALA A 10 -7.34 -24.37 -0.17
C ALA A 10 -7.96 -24.51 1.24
N ILE A 11 -7.51 -23.74 2.23
CA ILE A 11 -8.13 -23.72 3.56
C ILE A 11 -9.52 -23.07 3.50
N PHE A 12 -9.65 -21.97 2.76
CA PHE A 12 -10.93 -21.27 2.58
C PHE A 12 -11.94 -22.11 1.78
N ASP A 13 -11.49 -22.72 0.68
CA ASP A 13 -12.32 -23.60 -0.15
C ASP A 13 -12.86 -24.76 0.71
N ARG A 14 -11.98 -25.37 1.51
CA ARG A 14 -12.35 -26.44 2.41
C ARG A 14 -13.33 -26.01 3.52
N TYR A 15 -13.21 -24.78 4.02
CA TYR A 15 -14.21 -24.24 4.96
C TYR A 15 -15.58 -24.12 4.29
N THR A 16 -15.60 -23.59 3.07
CA THR A 16 -16.82 -23.41 2.26
C THR A 16 -17.52 -24.76 2.02
N GLU A 17 -16.74 -25.81 1.74
CA GLU A 17 -17.25 -27.17 1.54
C GLU A 17 -17.74 -27.85 2.83
N GLU A 18 -17.02 -27.68 3.94
CA GLU A 18 -17.27 -28.45 5.17
C GLU A 18 -18.14 -27.73 6.22
N VAL A 19 -18.32 -26.41 6.11
CA VAL A 19 -18.99 -25.58 7.14
C VAL A 19 -20.17 -24.81 6.56
N SER A 20 -19.94 -23.88 5.63
CA SER A 20 -20.99 -23.10 4.98
C SER A 20 -20.47 -22.36 3.75
N SER A 21 -21.31 -22.25 2.72
CA SER A 21 -21.06 -21.43 1.53
C SER A 21 -21.53 -19.98 1.64
N ASP A 22 -22.13 -19.60 2.77
CA ASP A 22 -22.55 -18.22 3.02
C ASP A 22 -21.35 -17.30 3.27
N PRO A 23 -21.48 -15.97 3.05
CA PRO A 23 -20.43 -15.01 3.40
C PRO A 23 -19.99 -15.18 4.86
N VAL A 24 -18.68 -15.37 5.08
CA VAL A 24 -18.07 -15.66 6.39
C VAL A 24 -16.96 -14.68 6.71
N SER A 25 -16.77 -14.37 8.00
CA SER A 25 -15.61 -13.62 8.46
C SER A 25 -14.32 -14.47 8.38
N LEU A 26 -13.19 -13.86 8.02
CA LEU A 26 -11.91 -14.58 7.99
C LEU A 26 -11.45 -15.02 9.40
N ASP A 27 -11.95 -14.39 10.46
CA ASP A 27 -11.67 -14.79 11.84
C ASP A 27 -12.29 -16.15 12.16
N GLU A 28 -13.53 -16.40 11.74
CA GLU A 28 -14.20 -17.71 11.91
C GLU A 28 -13.45 -18.82 11.16
N VAL A 29 -13.08 -18.56 9.91
CA VAL A 29 -12.30 -19.51 9.09
C VAL A 29 -10.94 -19.79 9.74
N ALA A 30 -10.26 -18.76 10.26
CA ALA A 30 -8.97 -18.90 10.91
C ALA A 30 -9.05 -19.73 12.20
N ILE A 31 -10.03 -19.46 13.06
CA ILE A 31 -10.26 -20.23 14.29
C ILE A 31 -10.50 -21.70 13.95
N TRP A 32 -11.42 -21.97 13.01
CA TRP A 32 -11.72 -23.33 12.54
C TRP A 32 -10.47 -24.05 11.98
N ALA A 33 -9.66 -23.36 11.18
CA ALA A 33 -8.47 -23.92 10.57
C ALA A 33 -7.37 -24.24 11.59
N ILE A 34 -7.23 -23.40 12.63
CA ILE A 34 -6.30 -23.61 13.75
C ILE A 34 -6.75 -24.79 14.61
N ASP A 35 -8.02 -24.85 14.98
CA ASP A 35 -8.59 -25.93 15.81
C ASP A 35 -8.45 -27.30 15.13
N ARG A 36 -8.54 -27.34 13.79
CA ARG A 36 -8.32 -28.55 13.00
C ARG A 36 -6.85 -28.80 12.62
N GLY A 37 -5.94 -27.93 13.03
CA GLY A 37 -4.50 -28.05 12.75
C GLY A 37 -4.13 -27.93 11.27
N LEU A 38 -5.00 -27.33 10.45
CA LEU A 38 -4.79 -27.11 9.01
C LEU A 38 -3.79 -25.98 8.75
N TYR A 39 -3.71 -25.04 9.68
CA TYR A 39 -2.72 -23.97 9.68
C TYR A 39 -1.72 -24.15 10.83
N ARG A 40 -0.43 -24.00 10.52
CA ARG A 40 0.63 -23.89 11.53
C ARG A 40 1.50 -22.67 11.19
N PRO A 41 1.66 -21.71 12.11
CA PRO A 41 2.51 -20.56 11.87
C PRO A 41 3.95 -21.01 11.68
N ALA A 42 4.60 -20.54 10.62
CA ALA A 42 6.03 -20.73 10.44
C ALA A 42 6.81 -19.94 11.51
N PRO A 43 8.05 -20.36 11.86
CA PRO A 43 8.93 -19.57 12.73
C PRO A 43 9.02 -18.12 12.25
N ARG A 44 8.78 -17.18 13.16
CA ARG A 44 8.80 -15.76 12.85
C ARG A 44 10.24 -15.29 12.65
N ASP A 45 10.54 -14.76 11.46
CA ASP A 45 11.80 -14.07 11.19
C ASP A 45 11.79 -12.70 11.90
N ILE A 46 12.42 -12.65 13.07
CA ILE A 46 12.46 -11.45 13.92
C ILE A 46 13.16 -10.28 13.20
N VAL A 47 14.17 -10.57 12.36
CA VAL A 47 14.86 -9.53 11.58
C VAL A 47 13.91 -8.94 10.55
N LYS A 48 13.10 -9.77 9.90
CA LYS A 48 12.06 -9.29 8.97
C LYS A 48 11.01 -8.44 9.71
N ILE A 49 10.50 -8.91 10.84
CA ILE A 49 9.52 -8.16 11.65
C ILE A 49 10.06 -6.78 12.04
N PHE A 50 11.29 -6.73 12.56
CA PHE A 50 11.90 -5.46 12.95
C PHE A 50 12.16 -4.56 11.74
N ARG A 51 12.61 -5.12 10.62
CA ARG A 51 12.82 -4.37 9.38
C ARG A 51 11.53 -3.75 8.87
N ASP A 52 10.43 -4.48 8.90
CA ASP A 52 9.12 -4.02 8.42
C ASP A 52 8.62 -2.87 9.32
N ALA A 53 8.71 -3.04 10.65
CA ALA A 53 8.37 -1.98 11.61
C ALA A 53 9.25 -0.72 11.43
N LEU A 54 10.56 -0.90 11.20
CA LEU A 54 11.47 0.20 10.94
C LEU A 54 11.11 0.92 9.63
N ALA A 55 10.85 0.18 8.56
CA ALA A 55 10.44 0.73 7.29
C ALA A 55 9.15 1.56 7.43
N ASP A 56 8.16 1.06 8.17
CA ASP A 56 6.91 1.78 8.40
C ASP A 56 7.12 3.07 9.19
N SER A 57 7.92 3.03 10.24
CA SER A 57 8.28 4.24 11.01
C SER A 57 8.98 5.28 10.14
N LEU A 58 9.95 4.87 9.31
CA LEU A 58 10.65 5.78 8.40
C LEU A 58 9.71 6.43 7.36
N ARG A 59 8.67 5.72 6.87
CA ARG A 59 7.68 6.31 5.94
C ARG A 59 6.83 7.41 6.58
N GLN A 60 6.62 7.30 7.89
CA GLN A 60 5.74 8.20 8.65
C GLN A 60 6.45 9.46 9.10
N GLU A 61 7.78 9.44 9.23
CA GLU A 61 8.56 10.63 9.61
C GLU A 61 8.33 11.75 8.59
N LYS A 62 7.66 12.82 9.05
CA LYS A 62 7.44 14.04 8.30
C LYS A 62 8.15 15.21 8.99
N ARG A 63 8.67 16.13 8.18
CA ARG A 63 9.20 17.41 8.63
C ARG A 63 8.45 18.54 7.94
N VAL A 64 8.55 19.74 8.50
CA VAL A 64 8.02 20.97 7.91
C VAL A 64 9.20 21.82 7.48
N ASP A 65 9.19 22.30 6.24
CA ASP A 65 10.23 23.22 5.78
C ASP A 65 9.88 24.69 6.07
N ALA A 66 10.81 25.59 5.76
CA ALA A 66 10.63 27.03 5.97
C ALA A 66 9.47 27.66 5.19
N LYS A 67 8.85 26.93 4.25
CA LYS A 67 7.67 27.36 3.49
C LYS A 67 6.38 26.70 4.01
N GLY A 68 6.43 26.05 5.17
CA GLY A 68 5.28 25.35 5.76
C GLY A 68 4.96 24.00 5.12
N ARG A 69 5.77 23.50 4.17
CA ARG A 69 5.46 22.25 3.46
C ARG A 69 5.76 21.05 4.34
N LYS A 70 4.74 20.22 4.59
CA LYS A 70 4.87 18.93 5.28
C LYS A 70 5.40 17.86 4.31
N TYR A 71 6.68 17.52 4.40
CA TYR A 71 7.34 16.55 3.52
C TYR A 71 7.79 15.29 4.27
N ARG A 72 7.91 14.15 3.57
CA ARG A 72 8.47 12.91 4.14
C ARG A 72 9.98 13.06 4.26
N ALA A 73 10.53 12.82 5.45
CA ALA A 73 11.95 12.93 5.71
C ALA A 73 12.75 11.79 5.07
N LYS A 74 12.20 10.57 5.08
CA LYS A 74 12.91 9.37 4.64
C LYS A 74 12.29 8.79 3.37
N HIS A 75 13.16 8.38 2.46
CA HIS A 75 12.80 7.88 1.15
C HIS A 75 13.37 6.50 0.90
N SER A 76 12.53 5.59 0.41
CA SER A 76 12.95 4.26 -0.02
C SER A 76 13.22 4.22 -1.51
N MET A 77 14.25 3.49 -1.92
CA MET A 77 14.57 3.18 -3.31
C MET A 77 14.83 1.68 -3.46
N ARG A 78 14.02 1.00 -4.27
CA ARG A 78 14.25 -0.40 -4.63
C ARG A 78 15.34 -0.48 -5.69
N THR A 79 16.35 -1.31 -5.48
CA THR A 79 17.40 -1.52 -6.48
C THR A 79 18.00 -2.91 -6.38
N TRP A 80 18.60 -3.38 -7.46
CA TRP A 80 19.38 -4.60 -7.46
C TRP A 80 20.81 -4.28 -7.04
N VAL A 81 21.32 -5.02 -6.05
CA VAL A 81 22.70 -4.96 -5.59
C VAL A 81 23.21 -6.39 -5.49
N LYS A 82 24.27 -6.72 -6.23
CA LYS A 82 24.89 -8.06 -6.25
C LYS A 82 23.86 -9.21 -6.46
N GLY A 83 22.91 -9.01 -7.38
CA GLY A 83 21.90 -10.03 -7.70
C GLY A 83 20.75 -10.16 -6.69
N GLN A 84 20.70 -9.32 -5.65
CA GLN A 84 19.58 -9.26 -4.71
C GLN A 84 18.82 -7.94 -4.86
N GLN A 85 17.49 -8.00 -4.85
CA GLN A 85 16.66 -6.81 -4.78
C GLN A 85 16.60 -6.31 -3.33
N LEU A 86 17.02 -5.07 -3.11
CA LEU A 86 17.03 -4.41 -1.80
C LEU A 86 16.18 -3.15 -1.82
N SER A 87 15.62 -2.79 -0.66
CA SER A 87 15.03 -1.48 -0.40
C SER A 87 16.02 -0.66 0.41
N LEU A 88 16.70 0.27 -0.25
CA LEU A 88 17.61 1.20 0.41
C LEU A 88 16.82 2.39 0.94
N TRP A 89 17.26 2.97 2.05
CA TRP A 89 16.63 4.13 2.69
C TRP A 89 17.64 5.26 2.82
N ALA A 90 17.18 6.49 2.58
CA ALA A 90 17.99 7.68 2.81
C ALA A 90 17.12 8.85 3.29
N ASP A 91 17.77 9.82 3.94
CA ASP A 91 17.15 11.08 4.32
C ASP A 91 17.14 12.03 3.12
N ILE A 92 16.01 12.70 2.86
CA ILE A 92 15.86 13.62 1.72
C ILE A 92 16.86 14.78 1.77
N ASP A 93 17.28 15.21 2.96
CA ASP A 93 18.15 16.37 3.14
C ASP A 93 19.64 16.02 2.89
N THR A 94 20.01 14.73 2.95
CA THR A 94 21.42 14.28 2.79
C THR A 94 21.63 13.29 1.64
N ALA A 95 20.56 12.77 1.04
CA ALA A 95 20.65 11.76 -0.02
C ALA A 95 21.25 12.33 -1.31
N PRO A 96 22.01 11.54 -2.08
CA PRO A 96 22.41 11.92 -3.43
C PRO A 96 21.18 12.16 -4.32
N ARG A 97 21.24 13.15 -5.20
CA ARG A 97 20.16 13.47 -6.14
C ARG A 97 19.68 12.25 -6.94
N SER A 98 20.60 11.43 -7.43
CA SER A 98 20.30 10.22 -8.21
C SER A 98 19.48 9.18 -7.42
N PHE A 99 19.67 9.11 -6.10
CA PHE A 99 18.86 8.25 -5.23
C PHE A 99 17.42 8.75 -5.17
N LEU A 100 17.24 10.06 -4.93
CA LEU A 100 15.91 10.68 -4.82
C LEU A 100 15.16 10.65 -6.14
N GLU A 101 15.81 10.95 -7.26
CA GLU A 101 15.19 10.85 -8.60
C GLU A 101 14.62 9.46 -8.86
N LYS A 102 15.38 8.41 -8.52
CA LYS A 102 14.92 7.03 -8.67
C LYS A 102 13.82 6.67 -7.67
N SER A 103 13.90 7.14 -6.42
CA SER A 103 12.85 6.96 -5.41
C SER A 103 11.53 7.60 -5.86
N PHE A 104 11.56 8.85 -6.35
CA PHE A 104 10.40 9.55 -6.86
C PHE A 104 9.83 8.88 -8.12
N SER A 105 10.69 8.46 -9.05
CA SER A 105 10.26 7.74 -10.26
C SER A 105 9.53 6.43 -9.92
N GLN A 106 10.01 5.70 -8.92
CA GLN A 106 9.35 4.46 -8.45
C GLN A 106 7.99 4.75 -7.81
N ARG A 107 7.88 5.81 -7.00
CA ARG A 107 6.60 6.23 -6.42
C ARG A 107 5.61 6.67 -7.50
N ARG A 108 6.06 7.45 -8.47
CA ARG A 108 5.25 7.86 -9.62
C ARG A 108 4.75 6.64 -10.40
N LYS A 109 5.62 5.66 -10.64
CA LYS A 109 5.23 4.41 -11.29
C LYS A 109 4.17 3.65 -10.48
N ALA A 110 4.35 3.52 -9.16
CA ALA A 110 3.37 2.85 -8.31
C ALA A 110 1.98 3.51 -8.41
N ILE A 111 1.91 4.85 -8.34
CA ILE A 111 0.65 5.60 -8.52
C ILE A 111 0.02 5.28 -9.88
N ALA A 112 0.81 5.29 -10.95
CA ALA A 112 0.30 4.98 -12.29
C ALA A 112 -0.17 3.52 -12.43
N ASP A 113 0.54 2.58 -11.80
CA ASP A 113 0.16 1.16 -11.78
C ASP A 113 -1.18 0.97 -11.03
N ASP A 114 -1.37 1.67 -9.90
CA ASP A 114 -2.63 1.65 -9.14
C ASP A 114 -3.79 2.27 -9.94
N CYS A 115 -3.56 3.42 -10.60
CA CYS A 115 -4.56 4.05 -11.47
C CYS A 115 -4.97 3.15 -12.64
N PHE A 116 -4.00 2.46 -13.23
CA PHE A 116 -4.26 1.52 -14.30
C PHE A 116 -5.11 0.35 -13.81
N GLN A 117 -4.79 -0.23 -12.64
CA GLN A 117 -5.58 -1.32 -12.07
C GLN A 117 -7.02 -0.88 -11.79
N ILE A 118 -7.22 0.27 -11.15
CA ILE A 118 -8.56 0.81 -10.89
C ILE A 118 -9.36 0.97 -12.19
N LYS A 119 -8.73 1.49 -13.24
CA LYS A 119 -9.39 1.63 -14.54
C LYS A 119 -9.82 0.28 -15.10
N GLN A 120 -8.94 -0.73 -15.07
CA GLN A 120 -9.27 -2.07 -15.54
C GLN A 120 -10.44 -2.68 -14.76
N ASP A 121 -10.47 -2.49 -13.43
CA ASP A 121 -11.52 -3.01 -12.57
C ASP A 121 -12.86 -2.34 -12.84
N VAL A 122 -12.87 -1.00 -12.99
CA VAL A 122 -14.08 -0.22 -13.30
C VAL A 122 -14.61 -0.54 -14.69
N ASP A 123 -13.73 -0.60 -15.70
CA ASP A 123 -14.12 -0.93 -17.07
C ASP A 123 -14.74 -2.33 -17.11
N HIS A 124 -14.11 -3.32 -16.46
CA HIS A 124 -14.66 -4.68 -16.39
C HIS A 124 -16.01 -4.73 -15.67
N PHE A 125 -16.14 -4.05 -14.53
CA PHE A 125 -17.40 -4.02 -13.79
C PHE A 125 -18.53 -3.41 -14.63
N ASN A 126 -18.27 -2.27 -15.28
CA ASN A 126 -19.23 -1.59 -16.13
C ASN A 126 -19.64 -2.46 -17.34
N ASP A 127 -18.70 -3.20 -17.94
CA ASP A 127 -18.97 -4.09 -19.07
C ASP A 127 -19.87 -5.29 -18.67
N GLU A 128 -19.76 -5.78 -17.43
CA GLU A 128 -20.59 -6.87 -16.91
C GLU A 128 -21.98 -6.42 -16.40
N HIS A 129 -22.16 -5.12 -16.12
CA HIS A 129 -23.39 -4.55 -15.52
C HIS A 129 -24.01 -3.47 -16.43
N LEU A 130 -24.35 -3.85 -17.66
CA LEU A 130 -24.87 -2.93 -18.69
C LEU A 130 -26.26 -2.34 -18.37
N ASP A 131 -26.99 -2.94 -17.42
CA ASP A 131 -28.29 -2.48 -16.95
C ASP A 131 -28.20 -1.45 -15.80
N GLU A 132 -27.00 -1.22 -15.27
CA GLU A 132 -26.73 -0.22 -14.22
C GLU A 132 -26.11 1.06 -14.78
N GLU A 133 -26.13 2.14 -13.98
CA GLU A 133 -25.45 3.38 -14.34
C GLU A 133 -23.93 3.17 -14.23
N ALA A 134 -23.21 3.36 -15.34
CA ALA A 134 -21.78 3.10 -15.42
C ALA A 134 -20.98 4.00 -14.45
N ILE A 135 -20.13 3.37 -13.64
CA ILE A 135 -19.24 4.04 -12.71
C ILE A 135 -18.25 4.90 -13.50
N GLN A 136 -18.28 6.21 -13.26
CA GLN A 136 -17.33 7.17 -13.82
C GLN A 136 -16.20 7.42 -12.81
N MET A 137 -14.99 6.94 -13.13
CA MET A 137 -13.81 7.12 -12.29
C MET A 137 -12.79 8.05 -12.96
N VAL A 138 -12.55 9.21 -12.35
CA VAL A 138 -11.51 10.16 -12.79
C VAL A 138 -10.19 9.81 -12.13
N ILE A 139 -9.16 9.57 -12.94
CA ILE A 139 -7.80 9.23 -12.49
C ILE A 139 -6.79 10.38 -12.74
N ASP A 140 -7.29 11.53 -13.18
CA ASP A 140 -6.51 12.77 -13.24
C ASP A 140 -6.67 13.52 -11.93
N PHE A 141 -5.62 13.49 -11.10
CA PHE A 141 -5.60 14.09 -9.77
C PHE A 141 -5.11 15.55 -9.77
N THR A 142 -5.09 16.24 -10.91
CA THR A 142 -4.57 17.61 -11.00
C THR A 142 -5.32 18.55 -10.07
N GLU A 143 -6.67 18.51 -10.09
CA GLU A 143 -7.51 19.33 -9.22
C GLU A 143 -7.42 18.87 -7.76
N ASP A 144 -7.45 17.56 -7.48
CA ASP A 144 -7.32 17.01 -6.12
C ASP A 144 -6.04 17.50 -5.42
N VAL A 145 -4.92 17.53 -6.15
CA VAL A 145 -3.65 18.03 -5.61
C VAL A 145 -3.72 19.54 -5.37
N ALA A 146 -4.29 20.31 -6.28
CA ALA A 146 -4.44 21.76 -6.12
C ALA A 146 -5.32 22.11 -4.91
N GLU A 147 -6.42 21.39 -4.71
CA GLU A 147 -7.30 21.54 -3.55
C GLU A 147 -6.57 21.22 -2.23
N MET A 148 -5.79 20.13 -2.19
CA MET A 148 -4.98 19.79 -1.02
C MET A 148 -3.90 20.84 -0.70
N GLU A 149 -3.26 21.39 -1.74
CA GLU A 149 -2.28 22.46 -1.57
C GLU A 149 -2.95 23.72 -1.00
N ALA A 150 -4.11 24.11 -1.53
CA ALA A 150 -4.87 25.25 -1.04
C ALA A 150 -5.32 25.07 0.42
N ALA A 151 -5.84 23.90 0.79
CA ALA A 151 -6.22 23.58 2.16
C ALA A 151 -5.03 23.65 3.12
N SER A 152 -3.86 23.14 2.70
CA SER A 152 -2.66 23.15 3.54
C SER A 152 -2.13 24.56 3.84
N GLN A 153 -2.38 25.53 2.94
CA GLN A 153 -1.99 26.93 3.13
C GLN A 153 -2.94 27.65 4.10
N GLN A 154 -4.23 27.31 4.10
CA GLN A 154 -5.21 27.86 5.04
C GLN A 154 -4.89 27.45 6.48
N ASP A 155 -4.63 26.15 6.71
CA ASP A 155 -4.25 25.64 8.04
C ASP A 155 -2.99 26.33 8.60
N SER A 156 -2.01 26.66 7.75
CA SER A 156 -0.80 27.38 8.19
C SER A 156 -1.03 28.85 8.51
N GLY A 157 -2.02 29.49 7.88
CA GLY A 157 -2.37 30.90 8.13
C GLY A 157 -3.14 31.10 9.43
N ASP A 158 -3.95 30.11 9.83
CA ASP A 158 -4.71 30.14 11.09
C ASP A 158 -3.81 29.88 12.32
N GLU A 159 -2.74 29.08 12.18
CA GLU A 159 -1.74 28.89 13.24
C GLU A 159 -0.82 30.12 13.46
N GLU A 160 -0.63 30.97 12.44
CA GLU A 160 0.15 32.22 12.55
C GLU A 160 -0.66 33.41 13.09
N ALA A 161 -2.00 33.33 13.07
CA ALA A 161 -2.91 34.39 13.50
C ALA A 161 -3.43 34.25 14.95
N ALA A 162 -3.02 33.18 15.67
CA ALA A 162 -3.37 32.89 17.07
C ALA A 162 -2.19 33.13 18.02
#